data_AF-A0AAI9CQI2-F1
#
_entry.id   AF-A0AAI9CQI2-F1
#
_cell.length_a   1.000
_cell.length_b   1.000
_cell.length_c   1.000
_cell.angle_alpha   90.00
_cell.angle_beta   90.00
_cell.angle_gamma   90.00
#
_symmetry.space_group_name_H-M   'P 1'
#
loop_
_entity.id
_entity.type
_entity.pdbx_description
1 polymer ?
#
loop_
_entity_poly.entity_id
_entity_poly.type
_entity_poly.pdbx_seq_one_letter_code
_entity_poly.pdbx_strand_id
1 'polypeptide(L)'
;MLFFFVTSKYITIAYTNYALENYFEVKPNLIKAAPFAFLRGFDSELRTHNNDWTIQQELNICLTFGDADIVEKLSKLANSFKPSSIMHNACYFYDLLLIKIGTHQPLEQSDIDEALSEAKNTKDKDVQQYIHPLIEAISALTTSNQALWQESIDKAIAWHTDECKFGDYKDMLDGFMCLNALTMAKLGKELHGWHCTTDSLYLPLFLVD
;
A
#
# COMPACT_ATOMS: atom_id res chain seq x y z
N MET A 1 -5.37 -10.98 20.70
CA MET A 1 -4.65 -12.20 20.24
C MET A 1 -5.40 -12.95 19.12
N LEU A 2 -6.71 -13.20 19.23
CA LEU A 2 -7.47 -13.93 18.19
C LEU A 2 -7.52 -13.20 16.83
N PHE A 3 -7.68 -11.87 16.83
CA PHE A 3 -7.83 -11.08 15.60
C PHE A 3 -6.59 -11.08 14.70
N PHE A 4 -5.38 -11.04 15.27
CA PHE A 4 -4.11 -11.13 14.52
C PHE A 4 -4.03 -12.38 13.65
N PHE A 5 -4.43 -13.51 14.25
CA PHE A 5 -4.44 -14.80 13.59
C PHE A 5 -5.47 -14.84 12.46
N VAL A 6 -6.60 -14.13 12.61
CA VAL A 6 -7.65 -14.09 11.59
C VAL A 6 -7.25 -13.25 10.39
N THR A 7 -6.63 -12.06 10.57
CA THR A 7 -6.10 -11.26 9.46
C THR A 7 -5.10 -12.07 8.64
N SER A 8 -4.07 -12.61 9.31
CA SER A 8 -3.02 -13.36 8.64
C SER A 8 -3.57 -14.60 7.93
N LYS A 9 -4.59 -15.26 8.49
CA LYS A 9 -5.25 -16.40 7.83
C LYS A 9 -5.91 -16.03 6.52
N TYR A 10 -6.71 -14.96 6.48
CA TYR A 10 -7.37 -14.57 5.24
C TYR A 10 -6.37 -14.15 4.17
N ILE A 11 -5.31 -13.43 4.55
CA ILE A 11 -4.21 -13.06 3.63
C ILE A 11 -3.52 -14.33 3.11
N THR A 12 -3.12 -15.25 3.98
CA THR A 12 -2.50 -16.52 3.56
C THR A 12 -3.43 -17.34 2.66
N ILE A 13 -4.72 -17.42 2.96
CA ILE A 13 -5.69 -18.11 2.10
C ILE A 13 -5.79 -17.43 0.72
N ALA A 14 -5.84 -16.10 0.67
CA ALA A 14 -5.86 -15.37 -0.58
C ALA A 14 -4.59 -15.64 -1.42
N TYR A 15 -3.41 -15.60 -0.79
CA TYR A 15 -2.14 -15.85 -1.45
C TYR A 15 -2.00 -17.31 -1.90
N THR A 16 -2.46 -18.27 -1.09
CA THR A 16 -2.55 -19.67 -1.50
C THR A 16 -3.47 -19.85 -2.70
N ASN A 17 -4.65 -19.22 -2.71
CA ASN A 17 -5.55 -19.29 -3.86
C ASN A 17 -4.95 -18.62 -5.11
N TYR A 18 -4.19 -17.53 -4.94
CA TYR A 18 -3.47 -16.90 -6.05
C TYR A 18 -2.42 -17.86 -6.64
N ALA A 19 -1.61 -18.50 -5.79
CA ALA A 19 -0.60 -19.47 -6.20
C ALA A 19 -1.18 -20.74 -6.83
N LEU A 20 -2.40 -21.13 -6.43
CA LEU A 20 -3.15 -22.26 -6.99
C LEU A 20 -4.01 -21.87 -8.20
N GLU A 21 -3.90 -20.64 -8.70
CA GLU A 21 -4.68 -20.10 -9.83
C GLU A 21 -6.21 -20.10 -9.61
N ASN A 22 -6.66 -20.21 -8.35
CA ASN A 22 -8.05 -20.07 -7.93
C ASN A 22 -8.44 -18.60 -7.78
N TYR A 23 -8.28 -17.81 -8.85
CA TYR A 23 -8.35 -16.34 -8.80
C TYR A 23 -9.66 -15.78 -8.25
N PHE A 24 -10.78 -16.47 -8.47
CA PHE A 24 -12.10 -16.06 -7.97
C PHE A 24 -12.19 -16.06 -6.42
N GLU A 25 -11.32 -16.80 -5.72
CA GLU A 25 -11.26 -16.83 -4.25
C GLU A 25 -10.31 -15.77 -3.67
N VAL A 26 -9.47 -15.11 -4.48
CA VAL A 26 -8.44 -14.21 -3.97
C VAL A 26 -9.07 -12.93 -3.39
N LYS A 27 -9.83 -12.19 -4.22
CA LYS A 27 -10.47 -10.93 -3.82
C LYS A 27 -11.43 -11.08 -2.64
N PRO A 28 -12.33 -12.10 -2.59
CA PRO A 28 -13.21 -12.29 -1.44
C PRO A 28 -12.48 -12.50 -0.10
N ASN A 29 -11.33 -13.17 -0.11
CA ASN A 29 -10.54 -13.37 1.11
C ASN A 29 -9.81 -12.08 1.53
N LEU A 30 -9.31 -11.28 0.59
CA LEU A 30 -8.72 -9.97 0.90
C LEU A 30 -9.75 -8.97 1.45
N ILE A 31 -10.97 -8.98 0.92
CA ILE A 31 -12.10 -8.21 1.49
C ILE A 31 -12.40 -8.64 2.93
N LYS A 32 -12.43 -9.96 3.21
CA LYS A 32 -12.60 -10.48 4.56
C LYS A 32 -11.44 -10.11 5.49
N ALA A 33 -10.23 -9.93 4.96
CA ALA A 33 -9.05 -9.53 5.74
C ALA A 33 -9.12 -8.05 6.16
N ALA A 34 -9.69 -7.16 5.35
CA ALA A 34 -9.69 -5.72 5.56
C ALA A 34 -10.14 -5.23 6.95
N PRO A 35 -11.29 -5.66 7.52
CA PRO A 35 -11.67 -5.21 8.87
C PRO A 35 -10.67 -5.64 9.95
N PHE A 36 -10.05 -6.81 9.80
CA PHE A 36 -9.04 -7.28 10.75
C PHE A 36 -7.67 -6.64 10.51
N ALA A 37 -7.36 -6.26 9.27
CA ALA A 37 -6.19 -5.44 8.95
C ALA A 37 -6.32 -4.06 9.60
N PHE A 38 -7.51 -3.44 9.54
CA PHE A 38 -7.76 -2.18 10.23
C PHE A 38 -7.50 -2.29 11.72
N LEU A 39 -8.11 -3.30 12.37
CA LEU A 39 -7.92 -3.54 13.80
C LEU A 39 -6.43 -3.75 14.13
N ARG A 40 -5.74 -4.60 13.35
CA ARG A 40 -4.32 -4.91 13.57
C ARG A 40 -3.42 -3.68 13.37
N GLY A 41 -3.73 -2.81 12.41
CA GLY A 41 -2.89 -1.67 12.06
C GLY A 41 -3.14 -0.42 12.91
N PHE A 42 -4.41 -0.15 13.24
CA PHE A 42 -4.84 1.19 13.65
C PHE A 42 -5.67 1.22 14.93
N ASP A 43 -6.12 0.07 15.45
CA ASP A 43 -6.86 0.03 16.71
C ASP A 43 -5.90 0.17 17.91
N SER A 44 -5.97 1.32 18.58
CA SER A 44 -5.13 1.63 19.73
C SER A 44 -5.33 0.70 20.94
N GLU A 45 -6.51 0.06 21.07
CA GLU A 45 -6.80 -0.85 22.18
C GLU A 45 -6.02 -2.16 22.05
N LEU A 46 -5.70 -2.57 20.81
CA LEU A 46 -4.94 -3.79 20.54
C LEU A 46 -3.43 -3.67 20.77
N ARG A 47 -2.92 -2.43 20.97
CA ARG A 47 -1.52 -2.13 21.30
C ARG A 47 -0.52 -2.82 20.38
N THR A 48 -0.76 -2.75 19.08
CA THR A 48 0.09 -3.34 18.07
C THR A 48 1.34 -2.48 17.85
N HIS A 49 2.44 -3.15 17.53
CA HIS A 49 3.72 -2.49 17.28
C HIS A 49 4.05 -2.57 15.80
N ASN A 50 3.56 -1.60 15.03
CA ASN A 50 3.93 -1.40 13.63
C ASN A 50 4.81 -0.16 13.48
N ASN A 51 5.80 -0.24 12.59
CA ASN A 51 6.55 0.93 12.12
C ASN A 51 5.98 1.42 10.78
N ASP A 52 6.59 2.46 10.23
CA ASP A 52 6.32 3.09 8.91
C ASP A 52 6.50 2.15 7.70
N TRP A 53 7.10 0.98 7.89
CA TRP A 53 7.25 -0.03 6.84
C TRP A 53 6.21 -1.14 6.98
N THR A 54 6.09 -1.72 8.18
CA THR A 54 5.23 -2.88 8.42
C THR A 54 3.76 -2.51 8.36
N ILE A 55 3.38 -1.27 8.70
CA ILE A 55 1.98 -0.82 8.62
C ILE A 55 1.42 -0.80 7.19
N GLN A 56 2.30 -0.74 6.18
CA GLN A 56 1.88 -0.60 4.78
C GLN A 56 1.03 -1.79 4.33
N GLN A 57 1.27 -3.01 4.84
CA GLN A 57 0.42 -4.15 4.51
C GLN A 57 -1.02 -3.91 4.96
N GLU A 58 -1.24 -3.52 6.22
CA GLU A 58 -2.59 -3.23 6.73
C GLU A 58 -3.21 -2.05 6.01
N LEU A 59 -2.46 -0.98 5.81
CA LEU A 59 -2.93 0.23 5.15
C LEU A 59 -3.44 -0.08 3.74
N ASN A 60 -2.63 -0.75 2.92
CA ASN A 60 -3.00 -1.07 1.55
C ASN A 60 -4.15 -2.08 1.47
N ILE A 61 -4.23 -3.05 2.38
CA ILE A 61 -5.39 -3.96 2.43
C ILE A 61 -6.67 -3.17 2.74
N CYS A 62 -6.62 -2.25 3.71
CA CYS A 62 -7.78 -1.44 4.07
C CYS A 62 -8.21 -0.50 2.94
N LEU A 63 -7.28 0.16 2.26
CA LEU A 63 -7.59 1.09 1.16
C LEU A 63 -8.02 0.38 -0.13
N THR A 64 -7.51 -0.82 -0.38
CA THR A 64 -7.82 -1.57 -1.60
C THR A 64 -9.08 -2.42 -1.48
N PHE A 65 -9.29 -3.04 -0.31
CA PHE A 65 -10.34 -4.05 -0.13
C PHE A 65 -11.31 -3.74 1.02
N GLY A 66 -11.10 -2.66 1.76
CA GLY A 66 -12.04 -2.20 2.78
C GLY A 66 -13.35 -1.68 2.18
N ASP A 67 -14.42 -1.85 2.92
CA ASP A 67 -15.71 -1.22 2.60
C ASP A 67 -15.72 0.26 3.04
N ALA A 68 -16.86 0.92 2.82
CA ALA A 68 -17.02 2.32 3.17
C ALA A 68 -16.81 2.62 4.67
N ASP A 69 -17.14 1.68 5.58
CA ASP A 69 -16.93 1.86 7.02
C ASP A 69 -15.43 1.85 7.36
N ILE A 70 -14.66 0.94 6.76
CA ILE A 70 -13.19 0.92 6.93
C ILE A 70 -12.54 2.20 6.38
N VAL A 71 -12.95 2.65 5.19
CA VAL A 71 -12.44 3.90 4.61
C VAL A 71 -12.81 5.10 5.48
N GLU A 72 -14.03 5.17 6.01
CA GLU A 72 -14.45 6.24 6.92
C GLU A 72 -13.59 6.25 8.20
N LYS A 73 -13.32 5.08 8.79
CA LYS A 73 -12.46 4.96 9.98
C LYS A 73 -11.03 5.40 9.69
N LEU A 74 -10.45 5.03 8.54
CA LEU A 74 -9.12 5.51 8.13
C LEU A 74 -9.09 7.02 7.93
N SER A 75 -10.14 7.61 7.36
CA SER A 75 -10.18 9.06 7.09
C SER A 75 -10.04 9.90 8.37
N LYS A 76 -10.56 9.39 9.49
CA LYS A 76 -10.44 10.01 10.83
C LYS A 76 -8.99 10.03 11.34
N LEU A 77 -8.11 9.23 10.75
CA LEU A 77 -6.69 9.14 11.09
C LEU A 77 -5.79 10.00 10.19
N ALA A 78 -6.31 10.57 9.09
CA ALA A 78 -5.50 11.21 8.04
C ALA A 78 -4.56 12.33 8.51
N ASN A 79 -4.87 12.97 9.65
CA ASN A 79 -4.07 14.05 10.22
C ASN A 79 -3.47 13.72 11.60
N SER A 80 -3.72 12.52 12.12
CA SER A 80 -3.33 12.12 13.49
C SER A 80 -2.63 10.77 13.55
N PHE A 81 -2.59 10.04 12.44
CA PHE A 81 -1.90 8.76 12.35
C PHE A 81 -0.42 8.93 12.67
N LYS A 82 0.08 8.12 13.58
CA LYS A 82 1.49 7.99 13.88
C LYS A 82 1.78 6.52 14.20
N PRO A 83 2.71 5.86 13.48
CA PRO A 83 3.09 4.50 13.81
C PRO A 83 3.81 4.46 15.15
N SER A 84 3.93 3.26 15.73
CA SER A 84 4.55 3.07 17.04
C SER A 84 6.05 3.45 17.05
N SER A 85 6.71 3.38 15.90
CA SER A 85 8.07 3.84 15.65
C SER A 85 8.17 4.37 14.23
N ILE A 86 8.97 5.42 14.04
CA ILE A 86 9.30 5.97 12.71
C ILE A 86 10.79 5.68 12.50
N MET A 87 11.08 4.77 11.58
CA MET A 87 12.42 4.41 11.14
C MET A 87 12.86 5.31 9.98
N HIS A 88 11.96 5.61 9.05
CA HIS A 88 12.21 6.48 7.92
C HIS A 88 11.08 7.52 7.79
N ASN A 89 11.41 8.81 7.87
CA ASN A 89 10.41 9.87 7.73
C ASN A 89 9.70 9.82 6.37
N ALA A 90 10.43 9.48 5.30
CA ALA A 90 9.86 9.35 3.96
C ALA A 90 8.73 8.31 3.89
N CYS A 91 8.90 7.15 4.54
CA CYS A 91 7.85 6.12 4.62
C CYS A 91 6.65 6.62 5.42
N TYR A 92 6.91 7.28 6.56
CA TYR A 92 5.84 7.86 7.36
C TYR A 92 5.07 8.94 6.59
N PHE A 93 5.75 9.81 5.85
CA PHE A 93 5.11 10.81 5.01
C PHE A 93 4.32 10.17 3.86
N TYR A 94 4.85 9.11 3.24
CA TYR A 94 4.12 8.32 2.27
C TYR A 94 2.83 7.74 2.87
N ASP A 95 2.87 7.14 4.06
CA ASP A 95 1.68 6.58 4.73
C ASP A 95 0.61 7.64 4.94
N LEU A 96 1.00 8.85 5.40
CA LEU A 96 0.07 9.97 5.58
C LEU A 96 -0.57 10.42 4.26
N LEU A 97 0.24 10.59 3.21
CA LEU A 97 -0.24 10.95 1.89
C LEU A 97 -1.19 9.89 1.34
N LEU A 98 -0.85 8.61 1.53
CA LEU A 98 -1.64 7.47 1.09
C LEU A 98 -3.00 7.41 1.81
N ILE A 99 -3.03 7.60 3.13
CA ILE A 99 -4.29 7.69 3.89
C ILE A 99 -5.13 8.85 3.36
N LYS A 100 -4.55 10.03 3.16
CA LYS A 100 -5.30 11.19 2.68
C LYS A 100 -5.92 10.92 1.30
N ILE A 101 -5.12 10.50 0.32
CA ILE A 101 -5.61 10.34 -1.06
C ILE A 101 -6.59 9.16 -1.17
N GLY A 102 -6.30 8.06 -0.49
CA GLY A 102 -7.14 6.86 -0.47
C GLY A 102 -8.44 7.00 0.31
N THR A 103 -8.57 8.05 1.11
CA THR A 103 -9.82 8.40 1.82
C THR A 103 -10.46 9.68 1.29
N HIS A 104 -10.03 10.14 0.10
CA HIS A 104 -10.53 11.34 -0.57
C HIS A 104 -10.42 12.63 0.26
N GLN A 105 -9.47 12.69 1.17
CA GLN A 105 -9.11 13.93 1.87
C GLN A 105 -8.23 14.80 0.97
N PRO A 106 -8.27 16.13 1.12
CA PRO A 106 -7.40 17.02 0.37
C PRO A 106 -5.92 16.76 0.68
N LEU A 107 -5.07 16.81 -0.35
CA LEU A 107 -3.62 16.80 -0.24
C LEU A 107 -3.10 18.20 -0.54
N GLU A 108 -2.26 18.72 0.34
CA GLU A 108 -1.54 19.96 0.10
C GLU A 108 -0.27 19.67 -0.71
N GLN A 109 0.02 20.50 -1.71
CA GLN A 109 1.22 20.32 -2.53
C GLN A 109 2.51 20.38 -1.69
N SER A 110 2.51 21.17 -0.61
CA SER A 110 3.64 21.25 0.33
C SER A 110 3.94 19.91 1.00
N ASP A 111 2.91 19.12 1.34
CA ASP A 111 3.09 17.81 1.99
C ASP A 111 3.75 16.82 1.00
N ILE A 112 3.36 16.89 -0.28
CA ILE A 112 3.93 16.07 -1.36
C ILE A 112 5.39 16.47 -1.62
N ASP A 113 5.66 17.76 -1.72
CA ASP A 113 7.00 18.29 -1.97
C ASP A 113 7.97 17.94 -0.83
N GLU A 114 7.51 18.01 0.42
CA GLU A 114 8.27 17.59 1.60
C GLU A 114 8.56 16.08 1.54
N ALA A 115 7.56 15.25 1.27
CA ALA A 115 7.73 13.80 1.16
C ALA A 115 8.72 13.40 0.05
N LEU A 116 8.61 14.01 -1.13
CA LEU A 116 9.54 13.79 -2.25
C LEU A 116 10.97 14.20 -1.88
N SER A 117 11.13 15.37 -1.23
CA SER A 117 12.45 15.85 -0.79
C SER A 117 13.08 14.90 0.21
N GLU A 118 12.32 14.44 1.22
CA GLU A 118 12.82 13.51 2.24
C GLU A 118 13.21 12.17 1.61
N ALA A 119 12.34 11.61 0.76
CA ALA A 119 12.57 10.31 0.12
C ALA A 119 13.76 10.35 -0.85
N LYS A 120 14.02 11.49 -1.52
CA LYS A 120 15.16 11.66 -2.42
C LYS A 120 16.48 11.85 -1.69
N ASN A 121 16.47 12.54 -0.55
CA ASN A 121 17.69 12.94 0.17
C ASN A 121 18.14 11.97 1.25
N THR A 122 17.31 10.98 1.60
CA THR A 122 17.70 9.87 2.49
C THR A 122 18.90 9.09 1.93
N LYS A 123 19.65 8.41 2.82
CA LYS A 123 20.73 7.48 2.43
C LYS A 123 20.24 6.05 2.21
N ASP A 124 19.00 5.77 2.60
CA ASP A 124 18.40 4.45 2.49
C ASP A 124 18.02 4.17 1.04
N LYS A 125 18.56 3.09 0.48
CA LYS A 125 18.37 2.75 -0.94
C LYS A 125 16.97 2.23 -1.21
N ASP A 126 16.38 1.50 -0.28
CA ASP A 126 15.04 0.94 -0.46
C ASP A 126 14.00 2.06 -0.42
N VAL A 127 14.18 3.05 0.46
CA VAL A 127 13.37 4.26 0.43
C VAL A 127 13.49 5.00 -0.91
N GLN A 128 14.70 5.17 -1.44
CA GLN A 128 14.89 5.84 -2.74
C GLN A 128 14.32 5.06 -3.92
N GLN A 129 14.40 3.73 -3.90
CA GLN A 129 14.04 2.88 -5.03
C GLN A 129 12.58 2.41 -5.01
N TYR A 130 11.93 2.44 -3.84
CA TYR A 130 10.57 1.98 -3.67
C TYR A 130 9.62 3.08 -3.20
N ILE A 131 9.93 3.73 -2.08
CA ILE A 131 9.03 4.72 -1.47
C ILE A 131 8.98 6.02 -2.27
N HIS A 132 10.12 6.51 -2.77
CA HIS A 132 10.15 7.71 -3.60
C HIS A 132 9.28 7.57 -4.87
N PRO A 133 9.39 6.48 -5.68
CA PRO A 133 8.44 6.24 -6.78
C PRO A 133 6.97 6.20 -6.34
N LEU A 134 6.64 5.62 -5.19
CA LEU A 134 5.26 5.59 -4.70
C LEU A 134 4.74 7.00 -4.35
N ILE A 135 5.58 7.87 -3.81
CA ILE A 135 5.23 9.29 -3.59
C ILE A 135 5.10 10.03 -4.95
N GLU A 136 5.97 9.73 -5.92
CA GLU A 136 5.82 10.25 -7.30
C GLU A 136 4.48 9.83 -7.92
N ALA A 137 4.01 8.59 -7.69
CA ALA A 137 2.70 8.15 -8.14
C ALA A 137 1.57 8.97 -7.51
N ILE A 138 1.64 9.25 -6.20
CA ILE A 138 0.66 10.13 -5.53
C ILE A 138 0.69 11.55 -6.12
N SER A 139 1.88 12.12 -6.34
CA SER A 139 2.06 13.43 -6.98
C SER A 139 1.47 13.44 -8.41
N ALA A 140 1.66 12.36 -9.16
CA ALA A 140 1.10 12.19 -10.49
C ALA A 140 -0.44 12.13 -10.48
N LEU A 141 -1.03 11.50 -9.46
CA LEU A 141 -2.48 11.48 -9.26
C LEU A 141 -3.04 12.87 -8.95
N THR A 142 -2.35 13.71 -8.17
CA THR A 142 -2.83 15.08 -7.89
C THR A 142 -2.64 16.04 -9.06
N THR A 143 -1.62 15.80 -9.90
CA THR A 143 -1.29 16.63 -11.07
C THR A 143 -1.85 16.11 -12.39
N SER A 144 -2.63 15.02 -12.37
CA SER A 144 -3.19 14.35 -13.55
C SER A 144 -2.13 13.92 -14.58
N ASN A 145 -0.95 13.52 -14.11
CA ASN A 145 0.17 13.08 -14.95
C ASN A 145 0.21 11.55 -15.11
N GLN A 146 -0.58 11.00 -16.05
CA GLN A 146 -0.68 9.55 -16.24
C GLN A 146 0.67 8.88 -16.55
N ALA A 147 1.55 9.55 -17.30
CA ALA A 147 2.84 8.98 -17.69
C ALA A 147 3.75 8.76 -16.45
N LEU A 148 3.84 9.76 -15.58
CA LEU A 148 4.59 9.64 -14.32
C LEU A 148 3.98 8.58 -13.41
N TRP A 149 2.64 8.55 -13.29
CA TRP A 149 1.95 7.55 -12.48
C TRP A 149 2.29 6.11 -12.92
N GLN A 150 2.25 5.84 -14.23
CA GLN A 150 2.60 4.54 -14.78
C GLN A 150 4.08 4.20 -14.55
N GLU A 151 4.99 5.14 -14.85
CA GLU A 151 6.43 4.97 -14.64
C GLU A 151 6.77 4.68 -13.18
N SER A 152 6.10 5.36 -12.25
CA SER A 152 6.26 5.16 -10.81
C SER A 152 5.82 3.77 -10.34
N ILE A 153 4.70 3.25 -10.87
CA ILE A 153 4.26 1.87 -10.61
C ILE A 153 5.29 0.87 -11.17
N ASP A 154 5.78 1.10 -12.39
CA ASP A 154 6.78 0.22 -13.02
C ASP A 154 8.07 0.14 -12.18
N LYS A 155 8.54 1.27 -11.63
CA LYS A 155 9.69 1.32 -10.72
C LYS A 155 9.44 0.55 -9.43
N ALA A 156 8.27 0.74 -8.80
CA ALA A 156 7.92 0.03 -7.58
C ALA A 156 7.87 -1.50 -7.79
N ILE A 157 7.33 -1.94 -8.93
CA ILE A 157 7.30 -3.36 -9.32
C ILE A 157 8.69 -3.91 -9.63
N ALA A 158 9.56 -3.13 -10.26
CA ALA A 158 10.94 -3.53 -10.51
C ALA A 158 11.68 -3.78 -9.19
N TRP A 159 11.60 -2.86 -8.22
CA TRP A 159 12.20 -3.04 -6.90
C TRP A 159 11.62 -4.27 -6.17
N HIS A 160 10.29 -4.41 -6.15
CA HIS A 160 9.63 -5.56 -5.50
C HIS A 160 10.08 -6.89 -6.12
N THR A 161 10.23 -6.92 -7.45
CA THR A 161 10.72 -8.10 -8.19
C THR A 161 12.15 -8.45 -7.80
N ASP A 162 13.02 -7.46 -7.65
CA ASP A 162 14.41 -7.66 -7.26
C ASP A 162 14.52 -8.14 -5.82
N GLU A 163 13.73 -7.60 -4.89
CA GLU A 163 13.67 -8.08 -3.51
C GLU A 163 13.16 -9.52 -3.41
N CYS A 164 12.18 -9.91 -4.23
CA CYS A 164 11.72 -11.31 -4.29
C CYS A 164 12.79 -12.28 -4.81
N LYS A 165 13.76 -11.80 -5.62
CA LYS A 165 14.82 -12.64 -6.20
C LYS A 165 16.07 -12.69 -5.32
N PHE A 166 16.46 -11.54 -4.78
CA PHE A 166 17.79 -11.31 -4.23
C PHE A 166 17.78 -10.73 -2.80
N GLY A 167 16.63 -10.22 -2.34
CA GLY A 167 16.50 -9.55 -1.06
C GLY A 167 15.61 -10.30 -0.07
N ASP A 168 15.00 -9.54 0.83
CA ASP A 168 14.31 -10.09 2.00
C ASP A 168 12.94 -10.69 1.64
N TYR A 169 12.31 -10.23 0.55
CA TYR A 169 10.98 -10.68 0.15
C TYR A 169 10.94 -12.11 -0.36
N LYS A 170 12.10 -12.71 -0.69
CA LYS A 170 12.21 -14.09 -1.15
C LYS A 170 11.52 -15.10 -0.22
N ASP A 171 11.61 -14.88 1.09
CA ASP A 171 11.11 -15.80 2.12
C ASP A 171 10.00 -15.17 2.98
N MET A 172 9.43 -14.04 2.53
CA MET A 172 8.37 -13.31 3.26
C MET A 172 7.05 -13.34 2.51
N LEU A 173 5.95 -13.38 3.28
CA LEU A 173 4.59 -13.27 2.71
C LEU A 173 4.40 -11.97 1.93
N ASP A 174 5.10 -10.90 2.30
CA ASP A 174 5.03 -9.60 1.64
C ASP A 174 5.55 -9.65 0.19
N GLY A 175 6.38 -10.65 -0.15
CA GLY A 175 6.82 -10.87 -1.52
C GLY A 175 5.74 -11.37 -2.48
N PHE A 176 4.60 -11.90 -1.99
CA PHE A 176 3.57 -12.49 -2.86
C PHE A 176 2.90 -11.48 -3.79
N MET A 177 2.62 -10.27 -3.30
CA MET A 177 1.95 -9.21 -4.07
C MET A 177 2.49 -7.85 -3.65
N CYS A 178 2.77 -6.99 -4.61
CA CYS A 178 3.13 -5.60 -4.36
C CYS A 178 1.85 -4.79 -4.08
N LEU A 179 1.36 -4.85 -2.83
CA LEU A 179 0.13 -4.20 -2.42
C LEU A 179 0.18 -2.67 -2.60
N ASN A 180 1.34 -2.03 -2.39
CA ASN A 180 1.51 -0.59 -2.64
C ASN A 180 1.22 -0.23 -4.10
N ALA A 181 1.83 -0.95 -5.05
CA ALA A 181 1.60 -0.73 -6.47
C ALA A 181 0.15 -1.05 -6.88
N LEU A 182 -0.47 -2.07 -6.29
CA LEU A 182 -1.87 -2.41 -6.51
C LEU A 182 -2.82 -1.31 -6.03
N THR A 183 -2.55 -0.71 -4.86
CA THR A 183 -3.32 0.45 -4.38
C THR A 183 -3.15 1.64 -5.31
N MET A 184 -1.93 1.92 -5.81
CA MET A 184 -1.71 2.99 -6.79
C MET A 184 -2.49 2.75 -8.09
N ALA A 185 -2.55 1.50 -8.55
CA ALA A 185 -3.35 1.10 -9.72
C ALA A 185 -4.85 1.37 -9.50
N LYS A 186 -5.40 0.97 -8.33
CA LYS A 186 -6.78 1.26 -7.93
C LYS A 186 -7.06 2.76 -7.91
N LEU A 187 -6.19 3.55 -7.29
CA LEU A 187 -6.37 5.00 -7.17
C LEU A 187 -6.35 5.71 -8.54
N GLY A 188 -5.48 5.30 -9.45
CA GLY A 188 -5.47 5.84 -10.82
C GLY A 188 -6.77 5.57 -11.57
N LYS A 189 -7.36 4.40 -11.38
CA LYS A 189 -8.67 4.06 -11.94
C LYS A 189 -9.80 4.86 -11.29
N GLU A 190 -9.84 4.94 -9.96
CA GLU A 190 -10.90 5.63 -9.22
C GLU A 190 -10.91 7.14 -9.46
N LEU A 191 -9.73 7.77 -9.50
CA LEU A 191 -9.61 9.22 -9.62
C LEU A 191 -9.66 9.71 -11.08
N HIS A 192 -9.10 8.93 -12.02
CA HIS A 192 -8.88 9.39 -13.39
C HIS A 192 -9.36 8.43 -14.48
N GLY A 193 -9.84 7.23 -14.13
CA GLY A 193 -10.18 6.19 -15.09
C GLY A 193 -8.96 5.58 -15.81
N TRP A 194 -7.75 5.77 -15.26
CA TRP A 194 -6.53 5.21 -15.83
C TRP A 194 -6.46 3.71 -15.60
N HIS A 195 -5.79 3.01 -16.53
CA HIS A 195 -5.57 1.58 -16.46
C HIS A 195 -4.07 1.34 -16.43
N CYS A 196 -3.61 0.60 -15.42
CA CYS A 196 -2.20 0.24 -15.29
C CYS A 196 -1.88 -0.80 -16.37
N THR A 197 -0.74 -0.64 -17.04
CA THR A 197 -0.31 -1.56 -18.11
C THR A 197 0.86 -2.46 -17.70
N THR A 198 1.31 -2.38 -16.46
CA THR A 198 2.42 -3.21 -15.96
C THR A 198 2.00 -4.68 -15.91
N ASP A 199 2.66 -5.52 -16.71
CA ASP A 199 2.47 -6.97 -16.68
C ASP A 199 3.45 -7.60 -15.68
N SER A 200 2.94 -8.02 -14.53
CA SER A 200 3.74 -8.63 -13.46
C SER A 200 2.92 -9.58 -12.60
N LEU A 201 3.51 -10.73 -12.27
CA LEU A 201 2.92 -11.69 -11.32
C LEU A 201 2.81 -11.12 -9.89
N TYR A 202 3.55 -10.06 -9.58
CA TYR A 202 3.45 -9.37 -8.29
C TYR A 202 2.38 -8.25 -8.31
N LEU A 203 1.78 -7.95 -9.47
CA LEU A 203 0.73 -6.94 -9.65
C LEU A 203 -0.54 -7.55 -10.26
N PRO A 204 -1.34 -8.30 -9.47
CA PRO A 204 -2.58 -8.92 -9.95
C PRO A 204 -3.68 -7.87 -10.17
N LEU A 205 -3.66 -7.20 -11.32
CA LEU A 205 -4.59 -6.11 -11.67
C LEU A 205 -6.07 -6.53 -11.67
N PHE A 206 -6.38 -7.81 -11.89
CA PHE A 206 -7.75 -8.34 -11.80
C PHE A 206 -8.42 -8.11 -10.43
N LEU A 207 -7.64 -7.82 -9.38
CA LEU A 207 -8.15 -7.50 -8.06
C LEU A 207 -8.77 -6.10 -7.98
N VAL A 208 -8.34 -5.18 -8.84
CA VAL A 208 -8.76 -3.77 -8.89
C VAL A 208 -9.49 -3.42 -10.20
N ASP A 209 -9.57 -4.38 -11.12
CA ASP A 209 -10.44 -4.34 -12.31
C ASP A 209 -11.94 -4.46 -11.99
#